data_AF-A0A369PS21-F1
#
_entry.id   AF-A0A369PS21-F1
#
_cell.length_a   1.000
_cell.length_b   1.000
_cell.length_c   1.000
_cell.angle_alpha   90.00
_cell.angle_beta   90.00
_cell.angle_gamma   90.00
#
_symmetry.space_group_name_H-M   'P 1'
#
loop_
_entity.id
_entity.type
_entity.pdbx_description
1 polymer ?
#
loop_
_entity_poly.entity_id
_entity_poly.type
_entity_poly.pdbx_seq_one_letter_code
_entity_poly.pdbx_strand_id
1 'polypeptide(L)'
;MERQLPEIEIEGTIFHFDIDKIALIEKDNPHNEIYFDNMRDNGTHYSFEYSTVSKNYHFIKSASTLDELFDGLFEQSKVADPAITVEIPRIGTIDPEGMSRKYGCTLQDIEQKSDFEIMVNQDLYNKRLNGEPVTIDLAGKAYEVDVKNNSLRPQDGAGEEIFLNKYHYDLYYEDEGVYHLFYNISENKVADVMRDGSRDRTEDRVILEVPNLTYLDPVGTNIAYGYNPQYGLLYTDLTMNHIAKPVPWDFYNIKVSDETKINQEAYDLRVNKGVLPTVDIAGHTFYVDIRMNMLRPKDDFLSKGIVFSDIQNYYDEDKRTYTIPYNPKTHEFQEPDYRNIKELPKDLIAVRFPSERLLDRIGWNRQYGFELTHGLAKQGLKLQFEAKQIPWEKTFLVGLIKSNLKEEKNLQKTEAKQPPPQAKQSKSKGRKM
;
A
#
# COMPACT_ATOMS: atom_id res chain seq x y z
N MET A 1 17.28 20.91 30.24
CA MET A 1 17.00 22.31 30.62
C MET A 1 15.99 22.78 29.58
N GLU A 2 14.79 23.19 29.99
CA GLU A 2 13.80 23.71 29.04
C GLU A 2 14.34 25.02 28.45
N ARG A 3 14.26 25.12 27.12
CA ARG A 3 14.75 26.27 26.37
C ARG A 3 13.78 27.43 26.57
N GLN A 4 14.29 28.61 26.89
CA GLN A 4 13.47 29.83 26.95
C GLN A 4 13.07 30.22 25.53
N LEU A 5 11.76 30.38 25.28
CA LEU A 5 11.25 30.82 23.98
C LEU A 5 11.58 32.31 23.76
N PRO A 6 11.95 32.71 22.52
CA PRO A 6 12.15 34.12 22.19
C PRO A 6 10.89 34.95 22.47
N GLU A 7 11.10 36.17 22.95
CA GLU A 7 10.01 37.12 23.23
C GLU A 7 9.99 38.22 22.15
N ILE A 8 8.79 38.59 21.70
CA ILE A 8 8.54 39.69 20.79
C ILE A 8 7.49 40.59 21.42
N GLU A 9 7.74 41.90 21.43
CA GLU A 9 6.78 42.90 21.90
C GLU A 9 6.08 43.54 20.70
N ILE A 10 4.75 43.51 20.70
CA ILE A 10 3.89 44.15 19.70
C ILE A 10 2.90 45.03 20.45
N GLU A 11 3.01 46.35 20.27
CA GLU A 11 2.13 47.35 20.92
C GLU A 11 1.95 47.12 22.43
N GLY A 12 3.06 46.86 23.14
CA GLY A 12 3.06 46.63 24.59
C GLY A 12 2.55 45.26 25.03
N THR A 13 2.22 44.35 24.11
CA THR A 13 1.88 42.96 24.40
C THR A 13 3.07 42.05 24.08
N ILE A 14 3.47 41.21 25.03
CA ILE A 14 4.59 40.29 24.87
C ILE A 14 4.08 38.94 24.38
N PHE A 15 4.67 38.45 23.30
CA PHE A 15 4.43 37.13 22.73
C PHE A 15 5.69 36.27 22.82
N HIS A 16 5.50 34.98 23.08
CA HIS A 16 6.52 33.96 22.88
C HIS A 16 6.42 33.41 21.46
N PHE A 17 7.54 33.34 20.74
CA PHE A 17 7.57 32.63 19.48
C PHE A 17 7.80 31.13 19.71
N ASP A 18 6.86 30.32 19.24
CA ASP A 18 6.95 28.86 19.26
C ASP A 18 7.28 28.34 17.85
N ILE A 19 8.52 27.89 17.66
CA ILE A 19 9.00 27.37 16.38
C ILE A 19 8.28 26.07 15.96
N ASP A 20 7.76 25.28 16.90
CA ASP A 20 7.10 24.01 16.59
C ASP A 20 5.70 24.27 16.05
N LYS A 21 4.95 25.21 16.65
CA LYS A 21 3.66 25.69 16.14
C LYS A 21 3.77 26.70 14.99
N ILE A 22 4.92 27.36 14.84
CA ILE A 22 5.13 28.52 13.96
C ILE A 22 4.11 29.63 14.26
N ALA A 23 4.03 30.01 15.53
CA ALA A 23 3.07 30.98 16.02
C ALA A 23 3.66 31.88 17.11
N LEU A 24 3.08 33.08 17.23
CA LEU A 24 3.25 33.96 18.38
C LEU A 24 2.17 33.64 19.42
N ILE A 25 2.55 33.34 20.65
CA ILE A 25 1.64 32.99 21.74
C ILE A 25 1.72 34.09 22.80
N GLU A 26 0.61 34.77 23.12
CA GLU A 26 0.62 35.84 24.13
C GLU A 26 1.05 35.27 25.49
N LYS A 27 2.04 35.93 26.10
CA LYS A 27 2.66 35.48 27.37
C LYS A 27 1.67 35.42 28.53
N ASP A 28 0.78 36.40 28.60
CA ASP A 28 -0.22 36.51 29.67
C ASP A 28 -1.55 35.80 29.33
N ASN A 29 -1.73 35.38 28.07
CA ASN A 29 -2.93 34.68 27.60
C ASN A 29 -2.59 33.65 26.51
N PRO A 30 -2.21 32.41 26.87
CA PRO A 30 -1.80 31.39 25.90
C PRO A 30 -2.87 30.93 24.91
N HIS A 31 -4.14 31.35 25.08
CA HIS A 31 -5.20 31.11 24.10
C HIS A 31 -5.20 32.12 22.94
N ASN A 32 -4.48 33.23 23.09
CA ASN A 32 -4.29 34.20 22.02
C ASN A 32 -3.03 33.84 21.22
N GLU A 33 -3.26 33.26 20.04
CA GLU A 33 -2.22 32.77 19.14
C GLU A 33 -2.31 33.51 17.79
N ILE A 34 -1.16 33.92 17.24
CA ILE A 34 -1.04 34.52 15.91
C ILE A 34 -0.14 33.62 15.07
N TYR A 35 -0.72 32.91 14.12
CA TYR A 35 0.01 32.00 13.24
C TYR A 35 0.68 32.75 12.09
N PHE A 36 1.89 32.32 11.71
CA PHE A 36 2.65 32.94 10.62
C PHE A 36 2.01 32.71 9.23
N ASP A 37 1.09 31.76 9.09
CA ASP A 37 0.29 31.55 7.87
C ASP A 37 -0.70 32.69 7.59
N ASN A 38 -1.05 33.47 8.61
CA ASN A 38 -1.82 34.71 8.47
C ASN A 38 -0.94 35.93 8.12
N MET A 39 0.38 35.74 8.04
CA MET A 39 1.34 36.79 7.74
C MET A 39 1.83 36.70 6.29
N ARG A 40 2.10 37.86 5.69
CA ARG A 40 2.75 37.96 4.39
C ARG A 40 4.26 37.84 4.55
N ASP A 41 4.87 36.87 3.89
CA ASP A 41 6.33 36.80 3.74
C ASP A 41 6.81 37.82 2.70
N ASN A 42 7.67 38.75 3.12
CA ASN A 42 8.33 39.74 2.26
C ASN A 42 9.82 39.40 2.01
N GLY A 43 10.24 38.19 2.35
CA GLY A 43 11.60 37.65 2.20
C GLY A 43 12.61 38.13 3.24
N THR A 44 12.44 39.36 3.75
CA THR A 44 13.30 39.96 4.79
C THR A 44 12.61 40.08 6.15
N HIS A 45 11.30 40.00 6.17
CA HIS A 45 10.43 40.09 7.34
C HIS A 45 9.04 39.56 6.96
N TYR A 46 8.24 39.22 7.95
CA TYR A 46 6.81 38.96 7.83
C TYR A 46 6.04 40.23 8.15
N SER A 47 4.88 40.43 7.51
CA SER A 47 3.97 41.52 7.87
C SER A 47 2.52 41.08 7.94
N PHE A 48 1.77 41.68 8.85
CA PHE A 48 0.34 41.41 8.99
C PHE A 48 -0.37 42.61 9.62
N GLU A 49 -1.70 42.63 9.51
CA GLU A 49 -2.54 43.64 10.16
C GLU A 49 -2.88 43.17 11.57
N TYR A 50 -2.55 43.98 12.57
CA TYR A 50 -2.72 43.68 13.98
C TYR A 50 -3.80 44.56 14.60
N SER A 51 -4.75 43.94 15.29
CA SER A 51 -5.79 44.59 16.06
C SER A 51 -5.27 44.90 17.46
N THR A 52 -5.21 46.18 17.82
CA THR A 52 -4.82 46.59 19.18
C THR A 52 -5.90 46.29 20.23
N VAL A 53 -7.14 46.01 19.80
CA VAL A 53 -8.26 45.67 20.67
C VAL A 53 -8.24 44.18 21.03
N SER A 54 -8.20 43.32 20.01
CA SER A 54 -8.16 41.86 20.20
C SER A 54 -6.77 41.32 20.50
N LYS A 55 -5.73 42.14 20.24
CA LYS A 55 -4.32 41.75 20.31
C LYS A 55 -3.98 40.56 19.41
N ASN A 56 -4.66 40.46 18.27
CA ASN A 56 -4.48 39.37 17.32
C ASN A 56 -4.47 39.92 15.87
N TYR A 57 -4.21 39.05 14.91
CA TYR A 57 -4.42 39.30 13.49
C TYR A 57 -5.81 39.88 13.22
N HIS A 58 -5.84 41.02 12.55
CA HIS A 58 -7.04 41.69 12.10
C HIS A 58 -7.36 41.27 10.67
N PHE A 59 -8.49 40.56 10.48
CA PHE A 59 -9.00 40.27 9.15
C PHE A 59 -9.61 41.53 8.54
N ILE A 60 -8.82 42.32 7.79
CA ILE A 60 -9.40 43.36 6.93
C ILE A 60 -10.17 42.64 5.81
N LYS A 61 -11.50 42.54 5.94
CA LYS A 61 -12.38 42.22 4.81
C LYS A 61 -12.19 43.29 3.74
N SER A 62 -11.40 43.02 2.72
CA SER A 62 -11.51 43.77 1.47
C SER A 62 -12.84 43.34 0.84
N ALA A 63 -13.88 44.17 0.98
CA ALA A 63 -15.21 43.86 0.48
C ALA A 63 -15.17 43.62 -1.03
N SER A 64 -15.36 42.35 -1.42
CA SER A 64 -15.31 41.89 -2.82
C SER A 64 -16.69 41.58 -3.38
N THR A 65 -17.75 41.65 -2.57
CA THR A 65 -19.12 41.37 -3.00
C THR A 65 -20.08 42.51 -2.68
N LEU A 66 -21.12 42.64 -3.52
CA LEU A 66 -22.20 43.62 -3.37
C LEU A 66 -23.00 43.42 -2.06
N ASP A 67 -22.99 42.23 -1.47
CA ASP A 67 -23.72 41.92 -0.22
C ASP A 67 -23.07 42.60 1.00
N GLU A 68 -21.74 42.75 1.05
CA GLU A 68 -21.06 43.45 2.15
C GLU A 68 -21.27 44.98 2.10
N LEU A 69 -21.70 45.53 0.96
CA LEU A 69 -22.16 46.91 0.83
C LEU A 69 -23.52 47.13 1.51
N PHE A 70 -24.34 46.08 1.63
CA PHE A 70 -25.66 46.16 2.26
C PHE A 70 -25.61 45.96 3.78
N ASP A 71 -24.68 45.15 4.30
CA ASP A 71 -24.50 44.99 5.76
C ASP A 71 -24.06 46.29 6.46
N GLY A 72 -23.40 47.20 5.74
CA GLY A 72 -23.07 48.55 6.24
C GLY A 72 -24.27 49.45 6.53
N LEU A 73 -25.50 49.06 6.16
CA LEU A 73 -26.72 49.82 6.43
C LEU A 73 -27.39 49.47 7.77
N PHE A 74 -27.04 48.32 8.39
CA PHE A 74 -27.79 47.81 9.53
C PHE A 74 -26.93 47.24 10.66
N GLU A 75 -25.80 47.86 11.03
CA GLU A 75 -25.22 47.59 12.35
C GLU A 75 -24.40 48.76 12.90
N GLN A 76 -24.99 49.48 13.85
CA GLN A 76 -24.30 50.43 14.71
C GLN A 76 -23.54 49.67 15.80
N SER A 77 -22.27 49.34 15.54
CA SER A 77 -21.25 49.24 16.60
C SER A 77 -19.85 49.54 16.04
N LYS A 78 -19.58 50.82 15.77
CA LYS A 78 -18.21 51.32 15.53
C LYS A 78 -17.43 51.34 16.84
N VAL A 79 -16.92 50.21 17.29
CA VAL A 79 -15.61 50.26 17.96
C VAL A 79 -14.62 50.40 16.81
N ALA A 80 -13.94 51.55 16.73
CA ALA A 80 -12.80 51.66 15.85
C ALA A 80 -11.78 50.65 16.39
N ASP A 81 -11.61 49.53 15.69
CA ASP A 81 -10.48 48.64 15.90
C ASP A 81 -9.38 49.13 14.95
N PRO A 82 -8.44 49.98 15.42
CA PRO A 82 -7.36 50.42 14.57
C PRO A 82 -6.46 49.22 14.30
N ALA A 83 -6.60 48.67 13.09
CA ALA A 83 -5.63 47.76 12.51
C ALA A 83 -4.35 48.54 12.20
N ILE A 84 -3.21 48.04 12.65
CA ILE A 84 -1.90 48.57 12.29
C ILE A 84 -1.09 47.47 11.58
N THR A 85 -0.32 47.85 10.57
CA THR A 85 0.63 46.92 9.95
C THR A 85 1.81 46.72 10.88
N VAL A 86 2.04 45.47 11.29
CA VAL A 86 3.19 45.05 12.11
C VAL A 86 4.18 44.31 11.23
N GLU A 87 5.47 44.58 11.43
CA GLU A 87 6.57 43.85 10.82
C GLU A 87 7.27 42.96 11.86
N ILE A 88 7.46 41.70 11.53
CA ILE A 88 8.08 40.68 12.36
C ILE A 88 9.33 40.17 11.64
N PRO A 89 10.51 40.08 12.28
CA PRO A 89 11.70 39.56 11.62
C PRO A 89 11.51 38.14 11.09
N ARG A 90 12.42 37.69 10.22
CA ARG A 90 12.44 36.29 9.76
C ARG A 90 12.50 35.32 10.95
N ILE A 91 11.95 34.13 10.78
CA ILE A 91 11.96 33.07 11.80
C ILE A 91 13.40 32.74 12.19
N GLY A 92 14.30 32.60 11.21
CA GLY A 92 15.73 32.38 11.49
C GLY A 92 16.41 33.49 12.29
N THR A 93 15.88 34.72 12.26
CA THR A 93 16.37 35.84 13.08
C THR A 93 15.79 35.81 14.49
N ILE A 94 14.50 35.48 14.63
CA ILE A 94 13.80 35.40 15.92
C ILE A 94 14.34 34.22 16.74
N ASP A 95 14.44 33.07 16.09
CA ASP A 95 14.77 31.81 16.73
C ASP A 95 15.79 30.99 15.91
N PRO A 96 17.06 31.43 15.85
CA PRO A 96 18.07 30.72 15.06
C PRO A 96 18.32 29.29 15.56
N GLU A 97 18.37 29.07 16.88
CA GLU A 97 18.57 27.73 17.44
C GLU A 97 17.36 26.81 17.22
N GLY A 98 16.15 27.34 17.32
CA GLY A 98 14.90 26.61 17.06
C GLY A 98 14.80 26.22 15.59
N MET A 99 15.12 27.15 14.69
CA MET A 99 15.20 26.90 13.25
C MET A 99 16.21 25.78 12.93
N SER A 100 17.43 25.88 13.49
CA SER A 100 18.46 24.83 13.37
C SER A 100 17.99 23.48 13.89
N ARG A 101 17.30 23.44 15.04
CA ARG A 101 16.78 22.19 15.62
C ARG A 101 15.67 21.59 14.75
N LYS A 102 14.68 22.39 14.34
CA LYS A 102 13.48 21.91 13.65
C LYS A 102 13.78 21.46 12.22
N TYR A 103 14.62 22.20 11.50
CA TYR A 103 14.91 21.98 10.08
C TYR A 103 16.29 21.37 9.80
N GLY A 104 17.09 21.12 10.85
CA GLY A 104 18.41 20.47 10.70
C GLY A 104 19.46 21.32 9.97
N CYS A 105 19.34 22.66 10.00
CA CYS A 105 20.26 23.59 9.36
C CYS A 105 21.29 24.19 10.35
N THR A 106 22.39 24.74 9.84
CA THR A 106 23.39 25.43 10.66
C THR A 106 23.08 26.91 10.85
N LEU A 107 23.70 27.56 11.84
CA LEU A 107 23.59 29.02 11.99
C LEU A 107 24.11 29.78 10.76
N GLN A 108 25.14 29.24 10.09
CA GLN A 108 25.64 29.81 8.84
C GLN A 108 24.61 29.70 7.71
N ASP A 109 23.85 28.59 7.65
CA ASP A 109 22.75 28.47 6.69
C ASP A 109 21.70 29.57 6.93
N ILE A 110 21.36 29.87 8.19
CA ILE A 110 20.37 30.89 8.56
C ILE A 110 20.81 32.31 8.16
N GLU A 111 22.11 32.60 8.24
CA GLU A 111 22.67 33.88 7.77
C GLU A 111 22.63 34.02 6.25
N GLN A 112 22.76 32.92 5.51
CA GLN A 112 22.95 32.93 4.06
C GLN A 112 21.68 32.62 3.26
N LYS A 113 20.71 31.93 3.88
CA LYS A 113 19.48 31.46 3.25
C LYS A 113 18.26 32.19 3.79
N SER A 114 17.20 32.23 2.99
CA SER A 114 15.86 32.63 3.40
C SER A 114 15.18 31.56 4.25
N ASP A 115 14.14 31.95 4.97
CA ASP A 115 13.27 30.99 5.68
C ASP A 115 12.70 29.96 4.68
N PHE A 116 12.30 30.39 3.49
CA PHE A 116 11.85 29.50 2.41
C PHE A 116 12.88 28.44 2.03
N GLU A 117 14.13 28.85 1.81
CA GLU A 117 15.22 27.93 1.43
C GLU A 117 15.55 26.89 2.51
N ILE A 118 15.20 27.17 3.77
CA ILE A 118 15.43 26.28 4.90
C ILE A 118 14.20 25.41 5.18
N MET A 119 13.00 25.99 5.16
CA MET A 119 11.76 25.33 5.57
C MET A 119 11.17 24.45 4.49
N VAL A 120 11.38 24.78 3.21
CA VAL A 120 10.83 24.05 2.08
C VAL A 120 11.88 23.13 1.48
N ASN A 121 11.49 21.90 1.13
CA ASN A 121 12.36 20.96 0.44
C ASN A 121 12.72 21.49 -0.96
N GLN A 122 13.89 22.11 -1.08
CA GLN A 122 14.36 22.75 -2.30
C GLN A 122 14.56 21.76 -3.44
N ASP A 123 14.92 20.51 -3.17
CA ASP A 123 15.11 19.50 -4.21
C ASP A 123 13.77 19.15 -4.88
N LEU A 124 12.71 18.92 -4.09
CA LEU A 124 11.38 18.64 -4.63
C LEU A 124 10.78 19.86 -5.33
N TYR A 125 10.95 21.05 -4.74
CA TYR A 125 10.52 22.31 -5.36
C TYR A 125 11.17 22.52 -6.72
N ASN A 126 12.49 22.35 -6.81
CA ASN A 126 13.22 22.51 -8.07
C ASN A 126 12.88 21.44 -9.10
N LYS A 127 12.70 20.18 -8.70
CA LYS A 127 12.21 19.12 -9.59
C LYS A 127 10.88 19.50 -10.21
N ARG A 128 9.92 19.93 -9.39
CA ARG A 128 8.61 20.34 -9.87
C ARG A 128 8.67 21.56 -10.78
N LEU A 129 9.48 22.56 -10.42
CA LEU A 129 9.70 23.77 -11.22
C LEU A 129 10.33 23.45 -12.59
N ASN A 130 11.19 22.44 -12.66
CA ASN A 130 11.79 21.93 -13.88
C ASN A 130 10.87 21.03 -14.71
N GLY A 131 9.61 20.85 -14.29
CA GLY A 131 8.59 20.14 -15.04
C GLY A 131 8.44 18.65 -14.72
N GLU A 132 9.09 18.15 -13.66
CA GLU A 132 8.81 16.79 -13.16
C GLU A 132 7.36 16.75 -12.65
N PRO A 133 6.53 15.78 -13.08
CA PRO A 133 5.12 15.74 -12.69
C PRO A 133 4.96 15.24 -11.26
N VAL A 134 4.00 15.82 -10.53
CA VAL A 134 3.48 15.21 -9.29
C VAL A 134 2.60 14.01 -9.67
N THR A 135 2.66 12.95 -8.87
CA THR A 135 1.85 11.75 -9.07
C THR A 135 1.00 11.41 -7.86
N ILE A 136 -0.06 10.64 -8.08
CA ILE A 136 -0.88 10.03 -7.04
C ILE A 136 -1.19 8.56 -7.39
N ASP A 137 -1.00 7.66 -6.43
CA ASP A 137 -1.42 6.26 -6.53
C ASP A 137 -2.89 6.11 -6.10
N LEU A 138 -3.71 5.57 -7.01
CA LEU A 138 -5.09 5.18 -6.78
C LEU A 138 -5.18 3.65 -6.80
N ALA A 139 -5.18 3.03 -5.62
CA ALA A 139 -5.33 1.58 -5.45
C ALA A 139 -4.32 0.72 -6.25
N GLY A 140 -3.06 1.15 -6.28
CA GLY A 140 -1.95 0.49 -6.98
C GLY A 140 -1.71 1.00 -8.40
N LYS A 141 -2.47 2.02 -8.84
CA LYS A 141 -2.35 2.63 -10.16
C LYS A 141 -1.83 4.06 -10.06
N ALA A 142 -0.71 4.35 -10.71
CA ALA A 142 -0.12 5.68 -10.71
C ALA A 142 -0.76 6.62 -11.75
N TYR A 143 -1.12 7.82 -11.30
CA TYR A 143 -1.63 8.91 -12.12
C TYR A 143 -0.74 10.15 -11.99
N GLU A 144 -0.48 10.85 -13.08
CA GLU A 144 0.09 12.20 -13.07
C GLU A 144 -1.01 13.23 -12.73
N VAL A 145 -0.67 14.19 -11.88
CA VAL A 145 -1.52 15.33 -11.55
C VAL A 145 -1.38 16.38 -12.66
N ASP A 146 -2.44 16.58 -13.44
CA ASP A 146 -2.53 17.62 -14.44
C ASP A 146 -3.37 18.79 -13.91
N VAL A 147 -2.67 19.71 -13.27
CA VAL A 147 -3.27 20.92 -12.71
C VAL A 147 -4.00 21.73 -13.79
N LYS A 148 -3.40 21.85 -14.99
CA LYS A 148 -3.90 22.73 -16.05
C LYS A 148 -5.27 22.29 -16.57
N ASN A 149 -5.48 20.97 -16.70
CA ASN A 149 -6.73 20.41 -17.18
C ASN A 149 -7.66 19.94 -16.05
N ASN A 150 -7.27 20.17 -14.79
CA ASN A 150 -8.00 19.72 -13.61
C ASN A 150 -8.23 18.20 -13.60
N SER A 151 -7.20 17.44 -13.91
CA SER A 151 -7.32 15.99 -14.11
C SER A 151 -6.17 15.17 -13.51
N LEU A 152 -6.44 13.88 -13.33
CA LEU A 152 -5.45 12.86 -13.02
C LEU A 152 -5.30 11.96 -14.26
N ARG A 153 -4.11 11.88 -14.84
CA ARG A 153 -3.84 11.14 -16.08
C ARG A 153 -3.09 9.84 -15.78
N PRO A 154 -3.55 8.66 -16.22
CA PRO A 154 -2.86 7.40 -15.94
C PRO A 154 -1.48 7.37 -16.62
N GLN A 155 -0.43 7.04 -15.86
CA GLN A 155 0.96 7.11 -16.36
C GLN A 155 1.27 6.11 -17.49
N ASP A 156 0.65 4.94 -17.46
CA ASP A 156 0.86 3.89 -18.47
C ASP A 156 -0.16 3.95 -19.62
N GLY A 157 -1.02 4.97 -19.63
CA GLY A 157 -2.10 5.13 -20.60
C GLY A 157 -3.23 4.11 -20.49
N ALA A 158 -3.19 3.21 -19.50
CA ALA A 158 -4.25 2.22 -19.26
C ALA A 158 -5.18 2.69 -18.14
N GLY A 159 -6.40 3.08 -18.51
CA GLY A 159 -7.40 3.65 -17.59
C GLY A 159 -7.99 4.93 -18.19
N GLU A 160 -8.93 5.55 -17.48
CA GLU A 160 -9.47 6.84 -17.90
C GLU A 160 -8.76 8.01 -17.24
N GLU A 161 -8.74 9.14 -17.93
CA GLU A 161 -8.39 10.41 -17.31
C GLU A 161 -9.53 10.87 -16.38
N ILE A 162 -9.19 11.15 -15.13
CA ILE A 162 -10.14 11.50 -14.08
C ILE A 162 -10.18 13.01 -13.95
N PHE A 163 -11.29 13.63 -14.33
CA PHE A 163 -11.47 15.08 -14.20
C PHE A 163 -12.12 15.40 -12.86
N LEU A 164 -11.38 16.02 -11.93
CA LEU A 164 -11.83 16.21 -10.55
C LEU A 164 -13.04 17.15 -10.44
N ASN A 165 -13.08 18.19 -11.27
CA ASN A 165 -14.20 19.13 -11.35
C ASN A 165 -15.55 18.47 -11.67
N LYS A 166 -15.57 17.31 -12.34
CA LYS A 166 -16.82 16.57 -12.59
C LYS A 166 -17.49 16.08 -11.31
N TYR A 167 -16.71 15.91 -10.25
CA TYR A 167 -17.15 15.36 -8.97
C TYR A 167 -17.26 16.41 -7.87
N HIS A 168 -17.05 17.69 -8.19
CA HIS A 168 -16.98 18.78 -7.20
C HIS A 168 -18.31 19.00 -6.45
N TYR A 169 -19.45 18.76 -7.07
CA TYR A 169 -20.74 18.92 -6.39
C TYR A 169 -21.20 17.68 -5.62
N ASP A 170 -20.74 16.50 -6.05
CA ASP A 170 -21.29 15.23 -5.56
C ASP A 170 -20.38 14.54 -4.53
N LEU A 171 -19.06 14.72 -4.65
CA LEU A 171 -18.05 13.94 -3.91
C LEU A 171 -16.93 14.80 -3.31
N TYR A 172 -17.03 16.13 -3.32
CA TYR A 172 -16.03 17.02 -2.73
C TYR A 172 -16.48 17.54 -1.38
N TYR A 173 -15.56 17.51 -0.43
CA TYR A 173 -15.73 18.02 0.92
C TYR A 173 -14.95 19.33 1.02
N GLU A 174 -15.65 20.46 1.06
CA GLU A 174 -15.05 21.80 0.98
C GLU A 174 -14.16 22.11 2.18
N ASP A 175 -14.62 21.75 3.40
CA ASP A 175 -13.92 22.04 4.65
C ASP A 175 -12.56 21.32 4.70
N GLU A 176 -12.50 20.07 4.24
CA GLU A 176 -11.27 19.27 4.19
C GLU A 176 -10.49 19.44 2.88
N GLY A 177 -11.12 19.99 1.84
CA GLY A 177 -10.53 20.16 0.51
C GLY A 177 -10.18 18.85 -0.19
N VAL A 178 -10.99 17.80 0.01
CA VAL A 178 -10.75 16.45 -0.54
C VAL A 178 -11.95 15.93 -1.32
N TYR A 179 -11.68 15.05 -2.28
CA TYR A 179 -12.66 14.26 -3.02
C TYR A 179 -12.74 12.85 -2.47
N HIS A 180 -13.94 12.30 -2.33
CA HIS A 180 -14.15 10.87 -2.05
C HIS A 180 -14.57 10.15 -3.33
N LEU A 181 -13.59 9.69 -4.10
CA LEU A 181 -13.83 9.07 -5.41
C LEU A 181 -14.18 7.59 -5.26
N PHE A 182 -15.33 7.17 -5.80
CA PHE A 182 -15.72 5.76 -5.89
C PHE A 182 -14.98 5.12 -7.07
N TYR A 183 -13.82 4.55 -6.81
CA TYR A 183 -12.90 4.05 -7.82
C TYR A 183 -13.11 2.55 -8.09
N ASN A 184 -13.32 2.19 -9.36
CA ASN A 184 -13.34 0.82 -9.83
C ASN A 184 -11.92 0.34 -10.13
N ILE A 185 -11.44 -0.60 -9.33
CA ILE A 185 -10.06 -1.14 -9.42
C ILE A 185 -9.88 -1.95 -10.70
N SER A 186 -10.92 -2.64 -11.17
CA SER A 186 -10.82 -3.50 -12.35
C SER A 186 -10.81 -2.72 -13.66
N GLU A 187 -11.45 -1.55 -13.68
CA GLU A 187 -11.60 -0.71 -14.87
C GLU A 187 -10.67 0.51 -14.85
N ASN A 188 -9.99 0.78 -13.73
CA ASN A 188 -9.17 1.97 -13.48
C ASN A 188 -9.93 3.27 -13.75
N LYS A 189 -11.12 3.39 -13.16
CA LYS A 189 -12.12 4.38 -13.53
C LYS A 189 -12.95 4.84 -12.33
N VAL A 190 -13.37 6.10 -12.29
CA VAL A 190 -14.24 6.62 -11.22
C VAL A 190 -15.69 6.44 -11.61
N ALA A 191 -16.45 5.78 -10.74
CA ALA A 191 -17.87 5.54 -10.96
C ALA A 191 -18.72 6.76 -10.58
N ASP A 192 -19.71 7.07 -11.43
CA ASP A 192 -20.74 8.07 -11.15
C ASP A 192 -21.87 7.44 -10.32
N VAL A 193 -21.54 7.14 -9.05
CA VAL A 193 -22.42 6.40 -8.13
C VAL A 193 -23.75 7.09 -7.84
N MET A 194 -23.85 8.38 -8.12
CA MET A 194 -25.08 9.15 -7.94
C MET A 194 -26.07 8.91 -9.08
N ARG A 195 -25.60 8.48 -10.26
CA ARG A 195 -26.42 8.35 -11.46
C ARG A 195 -26.57 6.91 -11.96
N ASP A 196 -25.56 6.08 -11.76
CA ASP A 196 -25.53 4.72 -12.31
C ASP A 196 -26.10 3.65 -11.36
N GLY A 197 -26.55 4.04 -10.16
CA GLY A 197 -27.14 3.14 -9.16
C GLY A 197 -26.15 2.16 -8.52
N SER A 198 -24.85 2.38 -8.69
CA SER A 198 -23.81 1.44 -8.26
C SER A 198 -23.12 1.81 -6.94
N ARG A 199 -23.75 2.69 -6.16
CA ARG A 199 -23.23 3.19 -4.87
C ARG A 199 -22.85 2.07 -3.90
N ASP A 200 -23.66 1.02 -3.81
CA ASP A 200 -23.47 -0.09 -2.85
C ASP A 200 -22.61 -1.23 -3.41
N ARG A 201 -22.05 -1.08 -4.61
CA ARG A 201 -21.20 -2.11 -5.24
C ARG A 201 -19.81 -2.08 -4.63
N THR A 202 -19.56 -2.98 -3.68
CA THR A 202 -18.30 -3.04 -2.89
C THR A 202 -17.29 -4.07 -3.41
N GLU A 203 -17.68 -4.92 -4.37
CA GLU A 203 -16.92 -6.09 -4.81
C GLU A 203 -15.64 -5.76 -5.60
N ASP A 204 -15.69 -4.71 -6.42
CA ASP A 204 -14.64 -4.29 -7.35
C ASP A 204 -14.27 -2.82 -7.19
N ARG A 205 -14.67 -2.22 -6.07
CA ARG A 205 -14.53 -0.79 -5.83
C ARG A 205 -13.92 -0.50 -4.49
N VAL A 206 -13.37 0.69 -4.40
CA VAL A 206 -12.93 1.34 -3.17
C VAL A 206 -13.35 2.80 -3.23
N ILE A 207 -13.45 3.42 -2.06
CA ILE A 207 -13.60 4.87 -1.96
C ILE A 207 -12.22 5.42 -1.62
N LEU A 208 -11.74 6.38 -2.41
CA LEU A 208 -10.41 6.96 -2.29
C LEU A 208 -10.53 8.46 -2.00
N GLU A 209 -9.94 8.90 -0.89
CA GLU A 209 -9.72 10.29 -0.54
C GLU A 209 -8.58 10.84 -1.40
N VAL A 210 -8.90 11.83 -2.21
CA VAL A 210 -7.97 12.52 -3.11
C VAL A 210 -8.02 14.01 -2.80
N PRO A 211 -6.94 14.62 -2.29
CA PRO A 211 -6.89 16.06 -2.07
C PRO A 211 -7.14 16.85 -3.36
N ASN A 212 -7.62 18.08 -3.23
CA ASN A 212 -7.71 18.98 -4.38
C ASN A 212 -6.32 19.31 -4.96
N LEU A 213 -6.30 19.98 -6.11
CA LEU A 213 -5.05 20.26 -6.83
C LEU A 213 -4.13 21.23 -6.09
N THR A 214 -4.68 22.16 -5.28
CA THR A 214 -3.89 23.07 -4.45
C THR A 214 -3.06 22.29 -3.43
N TYR A 215 -3.62 21.22 -2.85
CA TYR A 215 -2.92 20.36 -1.90
C TYR A 215 -2.05 19.29 -2.58
N LEU A 216 -2.45 18.77 -3.74
CA LEU A 216 -1.67 17.79 -4.49
C LEU A 216 -0.43 18.40 -5.14
N ASP A 217 -0.59 19.51 -5.86
CA ASP A 217 0.49 20.17 -6.59
C ASP A 217 0.39 21.69 -6.39
N PRO A 218 0.76 22.19 -5.19
CA PRO A 218 0.67 23.62 -4.87
C PRO A 218 1.55 24.47 -5.80
N VAL A 219 2.73 23.96 -6.18
CA VAL A 219 3.65 24.64 -7.12
C VAL A 219 3.02 24.73 -8.51
N GLY A 220 2.51 23.61 -9.05
CA GLY A 220 1.83 23.59 -10.34
C GLY A 220 0.57 24.45 -10.36
N THR A 221 -0.17 24.48 -9.26
CA THR A 221 -1.34 25.35 -9.04
C THR A 221 -0.95 26.81 -9.11
N ASN A 222 0.05 27.24 -8.34
CA ASN A 222 0.56 28.60 -8.38
C ASN A 222 0.97 29.00 -9.80
N ILE A 223 1.72 28.14 -10.51
CA ILE A 223 2.12 28.39 -11.90
C ILE A 223 0.91 28.50 -12.84
N ALA A 224 -0.06 27.59 -12.73
CA ALA A 224 -1.24 27.55 -13.61
C ALA A 224 -2.13 28.80 -13.45
N TYR A 225 -2.25 29.33 -12.23
CA TYR A 225 -3.01 30.54 -11.93
C TYR A 225 -2.19 31.84 -12.03
N GLY A 226 -0.90 31.76 -12.34
CA GLY A 226 -0.02 32.93 -12.49
C GLY A 226 0.41 33.57 -11.17
N TYR A 227 0.32 32.84 -10.06
CA TYR A 227 0.86 33.23 -8.76
C TYR A 227 2.37 32.98 -8.68
N ASN A 228 3.01 33.58 -7.67
CA ASN A 228 4.39 33.22 -7.32
C ASN A 228 4.44 31.71 -6.98
N PRO A 229 5.28 30.90 -7.64
CA PRO A 229 5.38 29.46 -7.35
C PRO A 229 5.67 29.11 -5.89
N GLN A 230 6.29 30.03 -5.13
CA GLN A 230 6.61 29.87 -3.70
C GLN A 230 5.41 30.09 -2.76
N TYR A 231 4.32 30.66 -3.26
CA TYR A 231 3.18 31.07 -2.43
C TYR A 231 2.59 29.90 -1.65
N GLY A 232 2.41 30.08 -0.33
CA GLY A 232 1.81 29.08 0.57
C GLY A 232 2.69 27.87 0.91
N LEU A 233 3.91 27.77 0.39
CA LEU A 233 4.74 26.57 0.58
C LEU A 233 5.45 26.50 1.94
N LEU A 234 5.63 27.62 2.64
CA LEU A 234 6.31 27.65 3.95
C LEU A 234 5.64 26.75 5.00
N TYR A 235 4.34 26.48 4.82
CA TYR A 235 3.52 25.72 5.76
C TYR A 235 2.96 24.43 5.13
N THR A 236 3.52 24.01 3.99
CA THR A 236 3.09 22.83 3.25
C THR A 236 4.21 21.81 3.13
N ASP A 237 3.93 20.55 3.45
CA ASP A 237 4.84 19.44 3.21
C ASP A 237 4.83 19.04 1.72
N LEU A 238 5.72 19.66 0.95
CA LEU A 238 5.83 19.40 -0.48
C LEU A 238 6.20 17.95 -0.76
N THR A 239 5.39 17.26 -1.57
CA THR A 239 5.57 15.87 -1.95
C THR A 239 5.37 15.72 -3.45
N MET A 240 6.14 14.82 -4.10
CA MET A 240 6.02 14.54 -5.54
C MET A 240 5.19 13.30 -5.86
N ASN A 241 4.98 12.42 -4.87
CA ASN A 241 4.25 11.16 -5.03
C ASN A 241 3.29 10.97 -3.86
N HIS A 242 2.00 10.99 -4.15
CA HIS A 242 0.93 10.82 -3.18
C HIS A 242 0.37 9.39 -3.26
N ILE A 243 -0.27 8.95 -2.19
CA ILE A 243 -1.06 7.72 -2.15
C ILE A 243 -2.44 8.11 -1.65
N ALA A 244 -3.49 7.84 -2.42
CA ALA A 244 -4.85 8.14 -1.99
C ALA A 244 -5.24 7.30 -0.77
N LYS A 245 -5.84 7.94 0.22
CA LYS A 245 -6.24 7.23 1.45
C LYS A 245 -7.57 6.51 1.20
N PRO A 246 -7.72 5.25 1.63
CA PRO A 246 -9.02 4.60 1.55
C PRO A 246 -10.01 5.21 2.54
N VAL A 247 -11.22 5.52 2.07
CA VAL A 247 -12.33 5.96 2.90
C VAL A 247 -13.16 4.73 3.28
N PRO A 248 -13.42 4.50 4.58
CA PRO A 248 -14.27 3.41 5.02
C PRO A 248 -15.70 3.48 4.45
N TRP A 249 -16.26 2.34 4.04
CA TRP A 249 -17.62 2.27 3.48
C TRP A 249 -18.73 2.70 4.46
N ASP A 250 -18.52 2.51 5.76
CA ASP A 250 -19.44 2.89 6.82
C ASP A 250 -19.55 4.41 6.98
N PHE A 251 -18.57 5.19 6.53
CA PHE A 251 -18.69 6.64 6.37
C PHE A 251 -19.93 7.02 5.55
N TYR A 252 -20.28 6.21 4.55
CA TYR A 252 -21.47 6.38 3.72
C TYR A 252 -22.65 5.50 4.12
N ASN A 253 -22.60 4.84 5.28
CA ASN A 253 -23.57 3.83 5.73
C ASN A 253 -23.74 2.66 4.75
N ILE A 254 -22.71 2.34 3.96
CA ILE A 254 -22.74 1.23 3.00
C ILE A 254 -22.28 -0.05 3.71
N LYS A 255 -23.12 -1.09 3.67
CA LYS A 255 -22.79 -2.39 4.27
C LYS A 255 -21.92 -3.21 3.33
N VAL A 256 -20.73 -3.54 3.79
CA VAL A 256 -19.81 -4.45 3.09
C VAL A 256 -20.13 -5.88 3.53
N SER A 257 -20.19 -6.83 2.59
CA SER A 257 -20.30 -8.25 2.96
C SER A 257 -19.04 -8.70 3.69
N ASP A 258 -19.18 -9.64 4.63
CA ASP A 258 -18.05 -10.17 5.41
C ASP A 258 -16.93 -10.73 4.49
N GLU A 259 -17.30 -11.31 3.35
CA GLU A 259 -16.36 -11.82 2.34
C GLU A 259 -15.48 -10.72 1.72
N THR A 260 -16.05 -9.55 1.39
CA THR A 260 -15.31 -8.42 0.81
C THR A 260 -14.38 -7.77 1.83
N LYS A 261 -14.82 -7.66 3.09
CA LYS A 261 -13.98 -7.13 4.19
C LYS A 261 -12.75 -8.02 4.45
N ILE A 262 -12.94 -9.34 4.46
CA ILE A 262 -11.86 -10.33 4.57
C ILE A 262 -10.87 -10.20 3.41
N ASN A 263 -11.36 -9.91 2.20
CA ASN A 263 -10.53 -9.78 0.99
C ASN A 263 -9.62 -8.52 1.05
N GLN A 264 -10.13 -7.39 1.55
CA GLN A 264 -9.34 -6.15 1.68
C GLN A 264 -8.26 -6.28 2.77
N GLU A 265 -8.59 -6.86 3.93
CA GLU A 265 -7.60 -7.11 4.99
C GLU A 265 -6.52 -8.10 4.53
N ALA A 266 -6.92 -9.18 3.85
CA ALA A 266 -5.99 -10.13 3.26
C ALA A 266 -5.07 -9.45 2.22
N TYR A 267 -5.59 -8.49 1.45
CA TYR A 267 -4.81 -7.75 0.47
C TYR A 267 -3.77 -6.86 1.13
N ASP A 268 -4.17 -6.07 2.13
CA ASP A 268 -3.25 -5.24 2.92
C ASP A 268 -2.16 -6.09 3.59
N LEU A 269 -2.54 -7.20 4.24
CA LEU A 269 -1.61 -8.13 4.87
C LEU A 269 -0.60 -8.68 3.85
N ARG A 270 -1.05 -9.08 2.66
CA ARG A 270 -0.18 -9.69 1.66
C ARG A 270 0.69 -8.70 0.89
N VAL A 271 0.13 -7.56 0.51
CA VAL A 271 0.75 -6.58 -0.39
C VAL A 271 1.56 -5.55 0.40
N ASN A 272 0.96 -4.93 1.41
CA ASN A 272 1.57 -3.83 2.16
C ASN A 272 2.41 -4.34 3.34
N LYS A 273 1.95 -5.38 4.03
CA LYS A 273 2.66 -5.96 5.20
C LYS A 273 3.52 -7.18 4.87
N GLY A 274 3.49 -7.67 3.63
CA GLY A 274 4.34 -8.75 3.16
C GLY A 274 4.07 -10.13 3.77
N VAL A 275 2.90 -10.34 4.39
CA VAL A 275 2.52 -11.61 5.02
C VAL A 275 2.27 -12.67 3.95
N LEU A 276 3.01 -13.78 4.00
CA LEU A 276 2.82 -14.91 3.07
C LEU A 276 1.57 -15.71 3.43
N PRO A 277 0.82 -16.23 2.43
CA PRO A 277 -0.23 -17.20 2.67
C PRO A 277 0.33 -18.47 3.33
N THR A 278 -0.55 -19.22 3.98
CA THR A 278 -0.21 -20.46 4.67
C THR A 278 -1.11 -21.60 4.25
N VAL A 279 -0.57 -22.81 4.25
CA VAL A 279 -1.33 -24.05 4.08
C VAL A 279 -1.01 -25.00 5.22
N ASP A 280 -2.05 -25.50 5.88
CA ASP A 280 -1.94 -26.60 6.84
C ASP A 280 -2.00 -27.94 6.10
N ILE A 281 -1.04 -28.81 6.35
CA ILE A 281 -1.01 -30.17 5.83
C ILE A 281 -0.87 -31.13 7.01
N ALA A 282 -1.95 -31.82 7.34
CA ALA A 282 -2.00 -32.79 8.44
C ALA A 282 -1.53 -32.23 9.79
N GLY A 283 -1.88 -30.98 10.09
CA GLY A 283 -1.54 -30.30 11.34
C GLY A 283 -0.17 -29.60 11.33
N HIS A 284 0.54 -29.60 10.21
CA HIS A 284 1.78 -28.85 10.02
C HIS A 284 1.57 -27.67 9.07
N THR A 285 1.91 -26.46 9.52
CA THR A 285 1.70 -25.24 8.74
C THR A 285 2.93 -24.89 7.91
N PHE A 286 2.71 -24.62 6.62
CA PHE A 286 3.73 -24.12 5.71
C PHE A 286 3.38 -22.71 5.23
N TYR A 287 4.39 -21.88 5.03
CA TYR A 287 4.29 -20.67 4.22
C TYR A 287 4.32 -21.04 2.74
N VAL A 288 3.45 -20.41 1.96
CA VAL A 288 3.46 -20.49 0.50
C VAL A 288 4.48 -19.49 -0.01
N ASP A 289 5.67 -19.96 -0.37
CA ASP A 289 6.80 -19.10 -0.75
C ASP A 289 7.07 -19.24 -2.25
N ILE A 290 6.36 -18.44 -3.04
CA ILE A 290 6.44 -18.44 -4.51
C ILE A 290 7.87 -18.12 -4.97
N ARG A 291 8.52 -17.15 -4.33
CA ARG A 291 9.90 -16.74 -4.67
C ARG A 291 10.91 -17.87 -4.43
N MET A 292 10.73 -18.67 -3.38
CA MET A 292 11.56 -19.84 -3.10
C MET A 292 11.09 -21.12 -3.80
N ASN A 293 10.02 -21.06 -4.60
CA ASN A 293 9.42 -22.20 -5.30
C ASN A 293 9.06 -23.35 -4.35
N MET A 294 8.53 -23.06 -3.15
CA MET A 294 8.25 -24.10 -2.16
C MET A 294 7.13 -23.76 -1.17
N LEU A 295 6.60 -24.80 -0.53
CA LEU A 295 5.95 -24.73 0.78
C LEU A 295 7.03 -24.81 1.86
N ARG A 296 7.34 -23.67 2.47
CA ARG A 296 8.40 -23.55 3.48
C ARG A 296 7.83 -23.80 4.87
N PRO A 297 8.39 -24.71 5.69
CA PRO A 297 7.89 -24.98 7.03
C PRO A 297 7.83 -23.70 7.87
N LYS A 298 6.77 -23.54 8.65
CA LYS A 298 6.61 -22.36 9.52
C LYS A 298 7.46 -22.46 10.78
N ASP A 299 7.52 -23.64 11.37
CA ASP A 299 8.10 -23.91 12.69
C ASP A 299 8.96 -25.19 12.77
N ASP A 300 8.96 -26.04 11.74
CA ASP A 300 9.86 -27.19 11.64
C ASP A 300 11.09 -26.88 10.77
N PHE A 301 12.15 -26.39 11.42
CA PHE A 301 13.42 -26.04 10.75
C PHE A 301 14.25 -27.26 10.31
N LEU A 302 13.87 -28.48 10.68
CA LEU A 302 14.55 -29.70 10.24
C LEU A 302 13.96 -30.24 8.93
N SER A 303 12.69 -29.93 8.64
CA SER A 303 12.06 -30.23 7.37
C SER A 303 12.65 -29.36 6.25
N LYS A 304 12.87 -29.98 5.09
CA LYS A 304 13.24 -29.28 3.86
C LYS A 304 12.05 -28.62 3.15
N GLY A 305 10.83 -28.81 3.67
CA GLY A 305 9.60 -28.34 3.03
C GLY A 305 9.21 -29.16 1.80
N ILE A 306 8.38 -28.56 0.96
CA ILE A 306 7.89 -29.19 -0.28
C ILE A 306 8.17 -28.24 -1.45
N VAL A 307 9.11 -28.61 -2.31
CA VAL A 307 9.46 -27.80 -3.49
C VAL A 307 8.42 -28.05 -4.59
N PHE A 308 7.87 -26.99 -5.19
CA PHE A 308 6.80 -27.12 -6.19
C PHE A 308 7.27 -27.83 -7.47
N SER A 309 8.53 -27.63 -7.87
CA SER A 309 9.11 -28.33 -9.04
C SER A 309 9.17 -29.84 -8.84
N ASP A 310 9.40 -30.30 -7.61
CA ASP A 310 9.55 -31.73 -7.31
C ASP A 310 8.21 -32.46 -7.37
N ILE A 311 7.11 -31.73 -7.19
CA ILE A 311 5.74 -32.26 -7.20
C ILE A 311 4.98 -31.97 -8.50
N GLN A 312 5.62 -31.41 -9.52
CA GLN A 312 4.96 -30.98 -10.76
C GLN A 312 4.23 -32.13 -11.46
N ASN A 313 4.77 -33.35 -11.40
CA ASN A 313 4.15 -34.56 -11.97
C ASN A 313 2.85 -34.99 -11.27
N TYR A 314 2.54 -34.40 -10.12
CA TYR A 314 1.34 -34.68 -9.32
C TYR A 314 0.26 -33.60 -9.49
N TYR A 315 0.47 -32.65 -10.40
CA TYR A 315 -0.48 -31.61 -10.74
C TYR A 315 -1.60 -32.15 -11.64
N ASP A 316 -2.85 -31.90 -11.25
CA ASP A 316 -4.03 -32.15 -12.05
C ASP A 316 -4.49 -30.82 -12.66
N GLU A 317 -4.35 -30.65 -13.98
CA GLU A 317 -4.65 -29.40 -14.68
C GLU A 317 -6.13 -29.04 -14.64
N ASP A 318 -7.02 -30.04 -14.78
CA ASP A 318 -8.46 -29.86 -14.76
C ASP A 318 -8.93 -29.37 -13.38
N LYS A 319 -8.39 -29.97 -12.31
CA LYS A 319 -8.75 -29.62 -10.94
C LYS A 319 -7.95 -28.44 -10.39
N ARG A 320 -6.81 -28.12 -11.01
CA ARG A 320 -5.83 -27.12 -10.55
C ARG A 320 -5.33 -27.39 -9.14
N THR A 321 -5.07 -28.66 -8.83
CA THR A 321 -4.62 -29.11 -7.51
C THR A 321 -3.46 -30.07 -7.65
N TYR A 322 -2.59 -30.10 -6.64
CA TYR A 322 -1.65 -31.19 -6.43
C TYR A 322 -2.31 -32.32 -5.63
N THR A 323 -1.97 -33.58 -5.91
CA THR A 323 -2.24 -34.71 -5.00
C THR A 323 -0.96 -35.50 -4.79
N ILE A 324 -0.27 -35.27 -3.67
CA ILE A 324 1.09 -35.76 -3.44
C ILE A 324 1.14 -36.79 -2.30
N PRO A 325 2.06 -37.75 -2.36
CA PRO A 325 2.54 -38.49 -1.20
C PRO A 325 3.27 -37.55 -0.22
N TYR A 326 2.86 -37.58 1.04
CA TYR A 326 3.40 -36.75 2.11
C TYR A 326 3.76 -37.62 3.31
N ASN A 327 4.92 -37.36 3.90
CA ASN A 327 5.37 -38.01 5.12
C ASN A 327 5.03 -37.10 6.33
N PRO A 328 4.04 -37.46 7.17
CA PRO A 328 3.63 -36.65 8.31
C PRO A 328 4.64 -36.66 9.47
N LYS A 329 5.70 -37.49 9.43
CA LYS A 329 6.76 -37.49 10.44
C LYS A 329 7.91 -36.56 10.11
N THR A 330 8.26 -36.44 8.83
CA THR A 330 9.35 -35.56 8.35
C THR A 330 8.83 -34.24 7.78
N HIS A 331 7.50 -34.14 7.60
CA HIS A 331 6.81 -33.01 6.98
C HIS A 331 7.30 -32.70 5.56
N GLU A 332 7.64 -33.72 4.80
CA GLU A 332 8.21 -33.61 3.46
C GLU A 332 7.40 -34.39 2.43
N PHE A 333 7.53 -33.98 1.17
CA PHE A 333 7.15 -34.80 0.03
C PHE A 333 8.11 -36.00 -0.06
N GLN A 334 7.56 -37.20 -0.21
CA GLN A 334 8.36 -38.42 -0.31
C GLN A 334 7.72 -39.42 -1.29
N GLU A 335 8.42 -39.74 -2.37
CA GLU A 335 7.93 -40.71 -3.34
C GLU A 335 7.99 -42.15 -2.81
N PRO A 336 6.89 -42.93 -2.94
CA PRO A 336 6.92 -44.38 -2.82
C PRO A 336 7.80 -45.03 -3.90
N ASP A 337 8.35 -46.21 -3.63
CA ASP A 337 8.97 -47.04 -4.68
C ASP A 337 7.91 -47.63 -5.60
N TYR A 338 7.50 -46.84 -6.61
CA TYR A 338 6.47 -47.21 -7.55
C TYR A 338 6.78 -48.50 -8.35
N ARG A 339 8.05 -48.86 -8.52
CA ARG A 339 8.43 -50.07 -9.27
C ARG A 339 8.14 -51.35 -8.50
N ASN A 340 8.34 -51.31 -7.18
CA ASN A 340 8.25 -52.50 -6.34
C ASN A 340 7.12 -52.46 -5.31
N ILE A 341 6.29 -51.41 -5.31
CA ILE A 341 5.18 -51.28 -4.36
C ILE A 341 4.16 -52.41 -4.55
N LYS A 342 3.83 -53.08 -3.44
CA LYS A 342 2.92 -54.24 -3.39
C LYS A 342 1.78 -54.08 -2.37
N GLU A 343 1.88 -53.10 -1.49
CA GLU A 343 0.87 -52.73 -0.51
C GLU A 343 0.78 -51.22 -0.39
N LEU A 344 -0.31 -50.72 0.19
CA LEU A 344 -0.48 -49.30 0.43
C LEU A 344 0.58 -48.80 1.44
N PRO A 345 1.17 -47.62 1.22
CA PRO A 345 2.13 -47.04 2.16
C PRO A 345 1.49 -46.84 3.53
N LYS A 346 2.19 -47.29 4.58
CA LYS A 346 1.74 -47.13 5.99
C LYS A 346 2.29 -45.85 6.63
N ASP A 347 3.46 -45.40 6.18
CA ASP A 347 4.13 -44.21 6.70
C ASP A 347 3.88 -42.94 5.85
N LEU A 348 3.17 -43.07 4.71
CA LEU A 348 2.85 -41.94 3.83
C LEU A 348 1.34 -41.78 3.70
N ILE A 349 0.89 -40.55 3.58
CA ILE A 349 -0.50 -40.19 3.27
C ILE A 349 -0.57 -39.46 1.94
N ALA A 350 -1.69 -39.56 1.23
CA ALA A 350 -1.94 -38.69 0.08
C ALA A 350 -2.64 -37.41 0.55
N VAL A 351 -2.11 -36.26 0.18
CA VAL A 351 -2.70 -34.94 0.51
C VAL A 351 -2.94 -34.15 -0.75
N ARG A 352 -4.04 -33.38 -0.77
CA ARG A 352 -4.45 -32.56 -1.91
C ARG A 352 -4.65 -31.11 -1.51
N PHE A 353 -4.05 -30.22 -2.27
CA PHE A 353 -4.15 -28.77 -2.07
C PHE A 353 -4.11 -28.03 -3.42
N PRO A 354 -4.60 -26.77 -3.48
CA PRO A 354 -4.57 -25.95 -4.70
C PRO A 354 -3.15 -25.74 -5.24
N SER A 355 -2.99 -25.42 -6.53
CA SER A 355 -1.68 -25.03 -7.06
C SER A 355 -1.14 -23.74 -6.43
N GLU A 356 0.16 -23.53 -6.54
CA GLU A 356 0.88 -22.36 -6.05
C GLU A 356 0.28 -21.05 -6.58
N ARG A 357 -0.22 -21.05 -7.83
CA ARG A 357 -0.97 -19.93 -8.41
C ARG A 357 -2.24 -19.57 -7.64
N LEU A 358 -2.91 -20.57 -7.08
CA LEU A 358 -4.14 -20.37 -6.30
C LEU A 358 -3.85 -20.13 -4.82
N LEU A 359 -2.78 -20.73 -4.29
CA LEU A 359 -2.34 -20.56 -2.92
C LEU A 359 -1.78 -19.15 -2.64
N ASP A 360 -1.06 -18.56 -3.59
CA ASP A 360 -0.59 -17.18 -3.51
C ASP A 360 -0.68 -16.49 -4.88
N ARG A 361 -1.90 -16.07 -5.23
CA ARG A 361 -2.17 -15.40 -6.51
C ARG A 361 -1.41 -14.08 -6.64
N ILE A 362 -1.26 -13.31 -5.55
CA ILE A 362 -0.47 -12.08 -5.54
C ILE A 362 1.00 -12.38 -5.82
N GLY A 363 1.58 -13.34 -5.11
CA GLY A 363 2.97 -13.77 -5.30
C GLY A 363 3.23 -14.30 -6.70
N TRP A 364 2.29 -15.10 -7.24
CA TRP A 364 2.33 -15.59 -8.61
C TRP A 364 2.30 -14.43 -9.63
N ASN A 365 1.33 -13.53 -9.52
CA ASN A 365 1.21 -12.39 -10.43
C ASN A 365 2.50 -11.55 -10.44
N ARG A 366 3.07 -11.28 -9.25
CA ARG A 366 4.34 -10.58 -9.10
C ARG A 366 5.50 -11.31 -9.78
N GLN A 367 5.63 -12.62 -9.61
CA GLN A 367 6.73 -13.41 -10.22
C GLN A 367 6.67 -13.42 -11.74
N TYR A 368 5.47 -13.45 -12.31
CA TYR A 368 5.26 -13.59 -13.75
C TYR A 368 4.90 -12.28 -14.47
N GLY A 369 4.99 -11.13 -13.78
CA GLY A 369 4.79 -9.81 -14.38
C GLY A 369 3.34 -9.47 -14.73
N PHE A 370 2.37 -10.06 -14.03
CA PHE A 370 0.96 -9.69 -14.14
C PHE A 370 0.61 -8.58 -13.14
N GLU A 371 -0.45 -7.82 -13.44
CA GLU A 371 -1.10 -6.94 -12.47
C GLU A 371 -1.43 -7.71 -11.18
N LEU A 372 -1.15 -7.11 -10.02
CA LEU A 372 -1.26 -7.82 -8.73
C LEU A 372 -2.67 -8.37 -8.51
N THR A 373 -3.69 -7.61 -8.90
CA THR A 373 -5.11 -7.97 -8.72
C THR A 373 -5.63 -8.96 -9.78
N HIS A 374 -4.82 -9.34 -10.76
CA HIS A 374 -5.24 -10.18 -11.88
C HIS A 374 -5.83 -11.52 -11.40
N GLY A 375 -7.12 -11.72 -11.67
CA GLY A 375 -7.87 -12.92 -11.35
C GLY A 375 -8.36 -13.04 -9.90
N LEU A 376 -8.23 -12.00 -9.07
CA LEU A 376 -8.81 -11.96 -7.72
C LEU A 376 -10.33 -11.75 -7.73
N ALA A 377 -10.86 -10.99 -8.69
CA ALA A 377 -12.30 -10.66 -8.79
C ALA A 377 -13.23 -11.90 -8.86
N LYS A 378 -12.71 -13.08 -9.24
CA LYS A 378 -13.50 -14.31 -9.34
C LYS A 378 -13.40 -15.24 -8.13
N GLN A 379 -12.39 -15.08 -7.29
CA GLN A 379 -12.07 -16.07 -6.24
C GLN A 379 -11.83 -15.45 -4.85
N GLY A 380 -11.68 -14.13 -4.77
CA GLY A 380 -11.22 -13.45 -3.56
C GLY A 380 -9.76 -13.77 -3.21
N LEU A 381 -9.20 -13.04 -2.26
CA LEU A 381 -7.89 -13.31 -1.68
C LEU A 381 -8.04 -14.03 -0.35
N LYS A 382 -7.40 -15.20 -0.24
CA LYS A 382 -7.37 -16.01 0.98
C LYS A 382 -5.92 -16.26 1.38
N LEU A 383 -5.59 -16.09 2.66
CA LEU A 383 -4.24 -16.30 3.18
C LEU A 383 -4.06 -17.60 3.97
N GLN A 384 -5.14 -18.36 4.20
CA GLN A 384 -5.10 -19.59 4.99
C GLN A 384 -5.79 -20.72 4.25
N PHE A 385 -5.06 -21.81 4.02
CA PHE A 385 -5.51 -22.99 3.31
C PHE A 385 -5.34 -24.23 4.19
N GLU A 386 -6.10 -25.27 3.87
CA GLU A 386 -6.01 -26.56 4.52
C GLU A 386 -6.00 -27.64 3.44
N ALA A 387 -5.01 -28.51 3.48
CA ALA A 387 -4.90 -29.63 2.56
C ALA A 387 -5.83 -30.77 2.97
N LYS A 388 -6.45 -31.41 1.98
CA LYS A 388 -7.37 -32.53 2.22
C LYS A 388 -6.60 -33.84 2.13
N GLN A 389 -6.68 -34.66 3.17
CA GLN A 389 -6.19 -36.04 3.09
C GLN A 389 -7.08 -36.87 2.17
N ILE A 390 -6.46 -37.63 1.27
CA ILE A 390 -7.11 -38.49 0.29
C ILE A 390 -6.79 -39.95 0.62
N PRO A 391 -7.80 -40.83 0.73
CA PRO A 391 -7.54 -42.27 0.87
C PRO A 391 -6.77 -42.79 -0.35
N TRP A 392 -5.73 -43.58 -0.12
CA TRP A 392 -4.92 -44.15 -1.21
C TRP A 392 -5.75 -44.97 -2.20
N GLU A 393 -6.88 -45.52 -1.77
CA GLU A 393 -7.81 -46.28 -2.59
C GLU A 393 -8.43 -45.44 -3.72
N LYS A 394 -8.43 -44.11 -3.56
CA LYS A 394 -8.96 -43.14 -4.53
C LYS A 394 -7.88 -42.56 -5.45
N THR A 395 -6.65 -43.05 -5.38
CA THR A 395 -5.54 -42.61 -6.24
C THR A 395 -5.16 -43.69 -7.26
N PHE A 396 -4.21 -43.38 -8.15
CA PHE A 396 -3.70 -44.33 -9.14
C PHE A 396 -2.98 -45.55 -8.52
N LEU A 397 -2.60 -45.46 -7.24
CA LEU A 397 -1.71 -46.42 -6.58
C LEU A 397 -2.30 -47.83 -6.50
N VAL A 398 -3.62 -47.96 -6.35
CA VAL A 398 -4.30 -49.27 -6.34
C VAL A 398 -4.12 -50.01 -7.66
N GLY A 399 -4.20 -49.28 -8.79
CA GLY A 399 -4.00 -49.86 -10.12
C GLY A 399 -2.57 -50.33 -10.31
N LEU A 400 -1.60 -49.52 -9.86
CA LEU A 400 -0.18 -49.83 -9.94
C LEU A 400 0.19 -51.08 -9.12
N ILE A 401 -0.26 -51.16 -7.86
CA ILE A 401 -0.03 -52.33 -7.00
C ILE A 401 -0.56 -53.62 -7.66
N LYS A 402 -1.76 -53.58 -8.24
CA LYS A 402 -2.32 -54.73 -8.96
C LYS A 402 -1.45 -55.13 -10.16
N SER A 403 -0.88 -54.16 -10.87
CA SER A 403 0.04 -54.41 -12.00
C SER A 403 1.33 -55.09 -11.53
N ASN A 404 1.99 -54.53 -10.53
CA ASN A 404 3.25 -55.05 -9.98
C ASN A 404 3.10 -56.49 -9.45
N LEU A 405 2.01 -56.77 -8.72
CA LEU A 405 1.71 -58.13 -8.24
C LEU A 405 1.46 -59.12 -9.38
N LYS A 406 0.92 -58.67 -10.52
CA LYS A 406 0.70 -59.50 -11.70
C LYS A 406 2.01 -59.79 -12.43
N GLU A 407 2.86 -58.79 -12.59
CA GLU A 407 4.19 -58.95 -13.19
C GLU A 407 5.08 -59.90 -12.38
N GLU A 408 5.09 -59.78 -11.06
CA GLU A 408 5.82 -60.69 -10.18
C GLU A 408 5.34 -62.15 -10.34
N LYS A 409 4.03 -62.38 -10.37
CA LYS A 409 3.47 -63.72 -10.62
C LYS A 409 3.87 -64.29 -11.98
N ASN A 410 4.03 -63.44 -13.00
CA ASN A 410 4.45 -63.86 -14.33
C ASN A 410 5.96 -64.19 -14.38
N LEU A 411 6.79 -63.42 -13.67
CA LEU A 411 8.23 -63.67 -13.52
C LEU A 411 8.48 -65.01 -12.79
N GLN A 412 7.81 -65.23 -11.66
CA GLN A 412 7.91 -66.49 -10.89
C GLN A 412 7.48 -67.72 -11.73
N LYS A 413 6.45 -67.59 -12.58
CA LYS A 413 6.03 -68.65 -13.51
C LYS A 413 7.04 -68.93 -14.62
N THR A 414 7.87 -67.95 -14.97
CA THR A 414 8.88 -68.06 -16.03
C THR A 414 10.17 -68.66 -15.47
N GLU A 415 10.55 -68.29 -14.24
CA GLU A 415 11.67 -68.87 -13.51
C GLU A 415 11.43 -70.33 -13.11
N ALA A 416 10.20 -70.68 -12.70
CA ALA A 416 9.83 -72.07 -12.41
C ALA A 416 9.83 -73.01 -13.65
N LYS A 417 9.95 -72.46 -14.86
CA LYS A 417 10.03 -73.22 -16.13
C LYS A 417 11.46 -73.38 -16.65
N GLN A 418 12.49 -72.87 -15.99
CA GLN A 418 13.88 -73.10 -16.37
C GLN A 418 14.42 -74.42 -15.76
N PRO A 419 15.01 -75.34 -16.55
CA PRO A 419 15.58 -76.58 -16.03
C PRO A 419 16.89 -76.32 -15.24
N PRO A 420 17.26 -77.18 -14.29
CA PRO A 420 18.40 -76.95 -13.40
C PRO A 420 19.74 -76.94 -14.16
N PRO A 421 20.78 -76.24 -13.66
CA PRO A 421 22.05 -76.12 -14.35
C PRO A 421 22.74 -77.48 -14.45
N GLN A 422 23.09 -77.91 -15.66
CA GLN A 422 23.86 -79.14 -15.89
C GLN A 422 25.24 -79.04 -15.24
N ALA A 423 25.53 -79.98 -14.34
CA ALA A 423 26.84 -80.17 -13.73
C ALA A 423 27.92 -80.44 -14.80
N LYS A 424 28.97 -79.62 -14.84
CA LYS A 424 30.16 -79.87 -15.66
C LYS A 424 30.88 -81.10 -15.13
N GLN A 425 30.73 -82.23 -15.82
CA GLN A 425 31.57 -83.42 -15.58
C GLN A 425 33.00 -83.15 -16.05
N SER A 426 33.93 -83.10 -15.10
CA SER A 426 35.37 -83.17 -15.36
C SER A 426 35.74 -84.57 -15.84
N LYS A 427 36.12 -84.73 -17.12
CA LYS A 427 36.80 -85.94 -17.59
C LYS A 427 38.29 -85.83 -17.26
N SER A 428 38.71 -86.46 -16.17
CA SER A 428 40.10 -86.77 -15.89
C SER A 428 40.57 -87.89 -16.83
N LYS A 429 41.69 -87.65 -17.52
CA LYS A 429 42.41 -88.67 -18.30
C LYS A 429 43.21 -89.53 -17.32
N GLY A 430 42.78 -90.78 -17.14
CA GLY A 430 43.50 -91.83 -16.41
C GLY A 430 43.98 -92.93 -17.38
N ARG A 431 45.31 -93.05 -17.48
CA ARG A 431 46.09 -94.04 -18.24
C ARG A 431 45.99 -95.41 -17.54
N LYS A 432 45.82 -96.51 -18.28
CA LYS A 432 46.14 -97.87 -17.81
C LYS A 432 47.29 -98.44 -18.64
N MET A 433 48.13 -99.21 -17.97
CA MET A 433 49.42 -99.79 -18.37
C MET A 433 49.35 -100.65 -19.61
#